data_AF-A0AB37SCX4-F1
#
_entry.id   AF-A0AB37SCX4-F1
#
_cell.length_a   1.000
_cell.length_b   1.000
_cell.length_c   1.000
_cell.angle_alpha   90.00
_cell.angle_beta   90.00
_cell.angle_gamma   90.00
#
_symmetry.space_group_name_H-M   'P 1'
#
loop_
_entity.id
_entity.type
_entity.pdbx_description
1 polymer ?
#
loop_
_entity_poly.entity_id
_entity_poly.type
_entity_poly.pdbx_seq_one_letter_code
_entity_poly.pdbx_strand_id
1 'polypeptide(L)'
;MFLYSISAVIKPQWAYIWEYGFQGDKTALRTPIELTKREFEFWLDKDPRSAALVTYRPIEATRIDRNRVPLTDPRFRLRPVVPEFDAPTEAELRALWREYTDLQVRWLILEIRALRKSLERVEKWYVYTDMNVANKGDLAGAQGQLHRLMHLLRDEMRRAGMR
;
A
#
# COMPACT_ATOMS: atom_id res chain seq x y z
N MET A 1 -12.16 4.01 19.25
CA MET A 1 -11.19 4.94 18.63
C MET A 1 -10.20 4.07 17.87
N PHE A 2 -10.37 3.97 16.54
CA PHE A 2 -9.71 2.94 15.73
C PHE A 2 -8.28 3.37 15.35
N LEU A 3 -7.29 2.77 15.99
CA LEU A 3 -5.88 2.82 15.59
C LEU A 3 -5.43 1.38 15.34
N TYR A 4 -5.93 0.77 14.27
CA TYR A 4 -5.28 -0.43 13.75
C TYR A 4 -4.01 0.03 13.05
N SER A 5 -2.86 -0.45 13.52
CA SER A 5 -1.62 -0.23 12.82
C SER A 5 -1.56 -1.22 11.65
N ILE A 6 -2.17 -0.76 10.56
CA ILE A 6 -2.30 -1.35 9.23
C ILE A 6 -0.96 -1.24 8.47
N SER A 7 0.19 -1.19 9.16
CA SER A 7 1.47 -0.81 8.55
C SER A 7 2.01 -1.80 7.50
N ALA A 8 1.44 -3.01 7.41
CA ALA A 8 1.79 -4.00 6.39
C ALA A 8 0.80 -4.05 5.21
N VAL A 9 -0.45 -3.62 5.41
CA VAL A 9 -1.51 -3.70 4.37
C VAL A 9 -1.65 -2.36 3.64
N ILE A 10 -1.50 -1.26 4.37
CA ILE A 10 -1.44 0.09 3.83
C ILE A 10 0.04 0.47 3.79
N LYS A 11 0.57 0.70 2.60
CA LYS A 11 1.97 1.14 2.47
C LYS A 11 2.13 2.48 3.18
N PRO A 12 3.11 2.60 4.11
CA PRO A 12 3.29 3.82 4.88
C PRO A 12 3.64 4.96 3.95
N GLN A 13 2.99 6.10 4.14
CA GLN A 13 3.27 7.29 3.37
C GLN A 13 4.17 8.20 4.21
N TRP A 14 5.49 8.01 4.09
CA TRP A 14 6.43 8.72 4.96
C TRP A 14 6.45 10.23 4.69
N ALA A 15 6.32 11.00 5.76
CA ALA A 15 6.52 12.44 5.81
C ALA A 15 7.67 12.77 6.76
N TYR A 16 8.39 13.84 6.45
CA TYR A 16 9.62 14.25 7.13
C TYR A 16 9.69 15.77 7.21
N ILE A 17 10.41 16.30 8.19
CA ILE A 17 10.99 17.63 8.04
C ILE A 17 12.05 17.56 6.95
N TRP A 18 11.95 18.45 5.96
CA TRP A 18 12.91 18.55 4.87
C TRP A 18 13.89 19.66 5.17
N GLU A 19 15.17 19.37 5.00
CA GLU A 19 16.23 20.37 4.95
C GLU A 19 16.56 20.68 3.49
N TYR A 20 16.51 21.95 3.10
CA TYR A 20 16.67 22.37 1.71
C TYR A 20 17.40 23.70 1.58
N GLY A 21 17.97 23.97 0.41
CA GLY A 21 18.76 25.17 0.16
C GLY A 21 18.65 25.65 -1.29
N PHE A 22 18.69 26.98 -1.45
CA PHE A 22 18.63 27.65 -2.74
C PHE A 22 20.02 28.09 -3.20
N GLN A 23 20.17 28.31 -4.50
CA GLN A 23 21.40 28.76 -5.11
C GLN A 23 21.74 30.16 -4.58
N GLY A 24 22.92 30.31 -3.98
CA GLY A 24 23.39 31.57 -3.39
C GLY A 24 23.09 31.73 -1.90
N ASP A 25 22.19 30.92 -1.33
CA ASP A 25 21.96 30.90 0.13
C ASP A 25 23.03 30.06 0.84
N LYS A 26 23.68 30.63 1.85
CA LYS A 26 24.68 29.93 2.68
C LYS A 26 24.05 29.07 3.78
N THR A 27 22.76 29.22 4.03
CA THR A 27 22.06 28.59 5.15
C THR A 27 21.02 27.59 4.64
N ALA A 28 21.11 26.35 5.12
CA ALA A 28 20.08 25.35 4.89
C ALA A 28 18.81 25.71 5.68
N LEU A 29 17.68 25.78 4.98
CA LEU A 29 16.35 26.01 5.53
C LEU A 29 15.70 24.67 5.89
N ARG A 30 14.69 24.71 6.75
CA ARG A 30 13.92 23.53 7.14
C ARG A 30 12.43 23.80 6.98
N THR A 31 11.67 22.77 6.65
CA THR A 31 10.21 22.88 6.67
C THR A 31 9.74 23.00 8.13
N PRO A 32 8.70 23.80 8.39
CA PRO A 32 8.20 23.98 9.76
C PRO A 32 7.41 22.76 10.25
N ILE A 33 7.00 21.88 9.34
CA ILE A 33 6.21 20.67 9.60
C ILE A 33 6.74 19.52 8.75
N GLU A 34 6.39 18.30 9.13
CA GLU A 34 6.66 17.10 8.35
C GLU A 34 5.80 17.11 7.09
N LEU A 35 6.42 16.85 5.94
CA LEU A 35 5.79 16.78 4.62
C LEU A 35 6.21 15.49 3.92
N THR A 36 5.29 14.87 3.18
CA THR A 36 5.66 13.86 2.19
C THR A 36 6.43 14.53 1.06
N LYS A 37 7.15 13.76 0.24
CA LYS A 37 7.90 14.32 -0.90
C LYS A 37 7.01 15.18 -1.81
N ARG A 38 5.80 14.71 -2.12
CA ARG A 38 4.82 15.44 -2.95
C ARG A 38 4.33 16.72 -2.28
N GLU A 39 4.08 16.68 -0.98
CA GLU A 39 3.68 17.87 -0.23
C GLU A 39 4.82 18.89 -0.17
N PHE A 40 6.06 18.42 0.00
CA PHE A 40 7.25 19.26 -0.04
C PHE A 40 7.46 19.94 -1.39
N GLU A 41 7.32 19.20 -2.49
CA GLU A 41 7.38 19.76 -3.86
C GLU A 41 6.29 20.82 -4.07
N PHE A 42 5.05 20.54 -3.67
CA PHE A 42 3.96 21.53 -3.72
C PHE A 42 4.21 22.75 -2.84
N TRP A 43 4.87 22.57 -1.70
CA TRP A 43 5.26 23.65 -0.81
C TRP A 43 6.34 24.53 -1.44
N LEU A 44 7.35 23.91 -2.07
CA LEU A 44 8.42 24.59 -2.79
C LEU A 44 7.89 25.36 -3.99
N ASP A 45 6.96 24.82 -4.76
CA ASP A 45 6.39 25.49 -5.94
C ASP A 45 5.76 26.87 -5.63
N LYS A 46 5.43 27.13 -4.34
CA LYS A 46 4.95 28.42 -3.88
C LYS A 46 6.06 29.42 -3.51
N ASP A 47 7.30 28.97 -3.35
CA ASP A 47 8.46 29.84 -3.15
C ASP A 47 8.95 30.35 -4.52
N PRO A 48 9.06 31.67 -4.74
CA PRO A 48 9.59 32.23 -5.98
C PRO A 48 11.00 31.74 -6.35
N ARG A 49 11.77 31.25 -5.36
CA ARG A 49 13.13 30.72 -5.54
C ARG A 49 13.16 29.23 -5.86
N SER A 50 12.01 28.57 -6.02
CA SER A 50 11.91 27.14 -6.32
C SER A 50 12.77 26.70 -7.51
N ALA A 51 12.85 27.53 -8.55
CA ALA A 51 13.69 27.30 -9.73
C ALA A 51 15.19 27.26 -9.42
N ALA A 52 15.61 27.83 -8.29
CA ALA A 52 16.99 27.86 -7.82
C ALA A 52 17.25 26.82 -6.70
N LEU A 53 16.39 25.83 -6.50
CA LEU A 53 16.61 24.77 -5.52
C LEU A 53 17.86 23.94 -5.90
N VAL A 54 18.84 23.86 -4.99
CA VAL A 54 20.10 23.13 -5.26
C VAL A 54 20.13 21.80 -4.51
N THR A 55 19.67 21.78 -3.27
CA THR A 55 19.71 20.59 -2.42
C THR A 55 18.45 20.47 -1.59
N TYR A 56 17.95 19.25 -1.43
CA TYR A 56 16.93 18.92 -0.44
C TYR A 56 17.16 17.50 0.08
N ARG A 57 16.97 17.29 1.39
CA ARG A 57 17.10 15.98 2.03
C ARG A 57 16.08 15.83 3.16
N PRO A 58 15.49 14.64 3.34
CA PRO A 58 14.64 14.37 4.49
C PRO A 58 15.50 14.22 5.75
N ILE A 59 15.00 14.71 6.88
CA ILE A 59 15.59 14.43 8.20
C ILE A 59 14.95 13.16 8.73
N GLU A 60 15.61 12.01 8.57
CA GLU A 60 15.08 10.69 8.91
C GLU A 60 14.60 10.55 10.37
N ALA A 61 15.21 11.29 11.30
CA ALA A 61 14.78 11.31 12.71
C ALA A 61 13.36 11.87 12.92
N THR A 62 12.81 12.59 11.94
CA THR A 62 11.47 13.23 12.00
C THR A 62 10.41 12.45 11.23
N ARG A 63 10.68 11.19 10.91
CA ARG A 63 9.81 10.35 10.08
C ARG A 63 8.47 10.08 10.77
N ILE A 64 7.38 10.44 10.10
CA ILE A 64 6.00 10.11 10.50
C ILE A 64 5.24 9.46 9.35
N ASP A 65 4.25 8.61 9.66
CA ASP A 65 3.36 8.03 8.66
C ASP A 65 2.16 8.96 8.42
N ARG A 66 2.08 9.55 7.23
CA ARG A 66 1.01 10.48 6.82
C ARG A 66 -0.37 9.81 6.84
N ASN A 67 -0.45 8.50 6.64
CA ASN A 67 -1.71 7.76 6.76
C ASN A 67 -2.27 7.77 8.19
N ARG A 68 -1.41 7.95 9.20
CA ARG A 68 -1.80 8.02 10.62
C ARG A 68 -1.97 9.45 11.11
N VAL A 69 -1.17 10.38 10.59
CA VAL A 69 -1.17 11.78 10.97
C VAL A 69 -1.50 12.63 9.74
N PRO A 70 -2.80 12.84 9.45
CA PRO A 70 -3.23 13.63 8.31
C PRO A 70 -2.64 15.04 8.36
N LEU A 71 -2.30 15.56 7.19
CA LEU A 71 -1.88 16.96 7.08
C LEU A 71 -3.10 17.86 7.29
N THR A 72 -3.11 18.60 8.40
CA THR A 72 -4.22 19.50 8.78
C THR A 72 -3.96 20.95 8.41
N ASP A 73 -2.76 21.29 7.91
CA ASP A 73 -2.40 22.67 7.55
C ASP A 73 -3.26 23.16 6.35
N PRO A 74 -4.08 24.22 6.54
CA PRO A 74 -4.98 24.74 5.50
C PRO A 74 -4.27 25.25 4.23
N ARG A 75 -2.96 25.52 4.30
CA ARG A 75 -2.14 25.97 3.16
C ARG A 75 -1.95 24.86 2.14
N PHE A 76 -2.15 23.61 2.53
CA PHE A 76 -2.05 22.44 1.68
C PHE A 76 -3.44 22.01 1.22
N ARG A 77 -3.82 22.41 0.00
CA ARG A 77 -5.05 21.95 -0.67
C ARG A 77 -4.78 20.77 -1.58
N LEU A 78 -3.96 19.83 -1.11
CA LEU A 78 -3.69 18.59 -1.81
C LEU A 78 -4.75 17.57 -1.44
N ARG A 79 -5.32 16.90 -2.45
CA ARG A 79 -6.18 15.73 -2.18
C ARG A 79 -5.32 14.66 -1.50
N PRO A 80 -5.76 14.10 -0.36
CA PRO A 80 -5.09 12.95 0.25
C PRO A 80 -4.91 11.87 -0.81
N VAL A 81 -3.70 11.30 -0.87
CA VAL A 81 -3.45 10.14 -1.73
C VAL A 81 -4.21 8.97 -1.10
N VAL A 82 -5.03 8.28 -1.89
CA VAL A 82 -5.67 7.04 -1.44
C VAL A 82 -4.54 6.07 -1.09
N PRO A 83 -4.52 5.51 0.13
CA PRO A 83 -3.42 4.67 0.54
C PRO A 83 -3.31 3.46 -0.40
N GLU A 84 -2.09 3.10 -0.78
CA GLU A 84 -1.86 1.91 -1.59
C GLU A 84 -2.14 0.69 -0.72
N PHE A 85 -3.13 -0.09 -1.14
CA PHE A 85 -3.57 -1.29 -0.44
C PHE A 85 -2.95 -2.51 -1.13
N ASP A 86 -2.15 -3.27 -0.39
CA ASP A 86 -1.64 -4.55 -0.85
C ASP A 86 -2.10 -5.67 0.09
N ALA A 87 -2.24 -6.87 -0.45
CA ALA A 87 -2.72 -8.00 0.33
C ALA A 87 -1.60 -8.47 1.31
N PRO A 88 -1.83 -8.53 2.63
CA PRO A 88 -0.78 -8.85 3.60
C PRO A 88 -0.30 -10.29 3.44
N THR A 89 1.00 -10.50 3.27
CA THR A 89 1.61 -11.83 3.20
C THR A 89 1.33 -12.66 4.46
N GLU A 90 1.55 -13.97 4.38
CA GLU A 90 1.35 -14.84 5.55
C GLU A 90 2.28 -14.49 6.72
N ALA A 91 3.51 -14.06 6.45
CA ALA A 91 4.45 -13.62 7.47
C ALA A 91 3.94 -12.36 8.19
N GLU A 92 3.39 -11.40 7.44
CA GLU A 92 2.79 -10.18 7.99
C GLU A 92 1.55 -10.48 8.82
N LEU A 93 0.66 -11.37 8.35
CA LEU A 93 -0.49 -11.80 9.15
C LEU A 93 -0.07 -12.46 10.47
N ARG A 94 1.03 -13.24 10.49
CA ARG A 94 1.57 -13.83 11.72
C ARG A 94 2.18 -12.78 12.65
N ALA A 95 2.86 -11.77 12.10
CA ALA A 95 3.38 -10.66 12.88
C ALA A 95 2.23 -9.87 13.53
N LEU A 96 1.22 -9.50 12.74
CA LEU A 96 0.01 -8.82 13.22
C LEU A 96 -0.72 -9.65 14.29
N TRP A 97 -0.83 -10.97 14.13
CA TRP A 97 -1.46 -11.82 15.14
C TRP A 97 -0.74 -11.80 16.50
N ARG A 98 0.60 -11.73 16.48
CA ARG A 98 1.43 -11.68 17.69
C ARG A 98 1.38 -10.30 18.36
N GLU A 99 1.35 -9.25 17.55
CA GLU A 99 1.38 -7.86 18.01
C GLU A 99 0.02 -7.42 18.58
N TYR A 100 -1.09 -7.80 17.93
CA TYR A 100 -2.43 -7.34 18.30
C TYR A 100 -3.21 -8.41 19.08
N THR A 101 -3.63 -8.04 20.29
CA THR A 101 -4.53 -8.84 21.14
C THR A 101 -6.00 -8.52 20.93
N ASP A 102 -6.30 -7.44 20.20
CA ASP A 102 -7.66 -7.01 19.86
C ASP A 102 -8.41 -8.09 19.06
N LEU A 103 -9.64 -8.38 19.50
CA LEU A 103 -10.46 -9.46 18.92
C LEU A 103 -10.90 -9.17 17.49
N GLN A 104 -11.15 -7.90 17.14
CA GLN A 104 -11.60 -7.53 15.80
C GLN A 104 -10.45 -7.70 14.79
N VAL A 105 -9.21 -7.35 15.18
CA VAL A 105 -8.02 -7.62 14.35
C VAL A 105 -7.84 -9.10 14.12
N ARG A 106 -7.97 -9.91 15.18
CA ARG A 106 -7.82 -11.36 15.08
C ARG A 106 -8.87 -11.99 14.18
N TRP A 107 -10.12 -11.56 14.30
CA TRP A 107 -11.19 -12.02 13.40
C TRP A 107 -10.92 -11.64 11.95
N LEU A 108 -10.51 -10.40 11.68
CA LEU A 108 -10.14 -9.97 10.33
C LEU A 108 -9.00 -10.82 9.75
N ILE A 109 -7.97 -11.12 10.54
CA ILE A 109 -6.87 -12.02 10.12
C ILE A 109 -7.41 -13.41 9.75
N LEU A 110 -8.31 -13.96 10.56
CA LEU A 110 -8.93 -15.27 10.29
C LEU A 110 -9.82 -15.24 9.06
N GLU A 111 -10.56 -14.16 8.84
CA GLU A 111 -11.38 -13.95 7.65
C GLU A 111 -10.52 -13.90 6.38
N ILE A 112 -9.41 -13.15 6.40
CA ILE A 112 -8.44 -13.14 5.31
C ILE A 112 -7.91 -14.56 5.03
N ARG A 113 -7.57 -15.33 6.07
CA ARG A 113 -7.12 -16.72 5.91
C ARG A 113 -8.23 -17.63 5.34
N ALA A 114 -9.47 -17.44 5.76
CA ALA A 114 -10.61 -18.20 5.24
C ALA A 114 -10.85 -17.89 3.76
N LEU A 115 -10.78 -16.62 3.36
CA LEU A 115 -10.88 -16.19 1.97
C LEU A 115 -9.76 -16.79 1.11
N ARG A 116 -8.51 -16.79 1.58
CA ARG A 116 -7.39 -17.46 0.90
C ARG A 116 -7.65 -18.94 0.64
N LYS A 117 -8.16 -19.66 1.64
CA LYS A 117 -8.55 -21.07 1.48
C LYS A 117 -9.68 -21.25 0.45
N SER A 118 -10.62 -20.31 0.39
CA SER A 118 -11.67 -20.32 -0.63
C SER A 118 -11.09 -20.15 -2.04
N LEU A 119 -10.11 -19.26 -2.24
CA LEU A 119 -9.42 -19.10 -3.53
C LEU A 119 -8.69 -20.38 -3.94
N GLU A 120 -7.95 -21.03 -3.02
CA GLU A 120 -7.33 -22.33 -3.29
C GLU A 120 -8.35 -23.41 -3.67
N ARG A 121 -9.53 -23.40 -3.04
CA ARG A 121 -10.60 -24.34 -3.35
C ARG A 121 -11.16 -24.12 -4.76
N VAL A 122 -11.35 -22.86 -5.16
CA VAL A 122 -11.78 -22.51 -6.52
C VAL A 122 -10.75 -22.98 -7.54
N GLU A 123 -9.46 -22.76 -7.28
CA GLU A 123 -8.41 -23.23 -8.18
C GLU A 123 -8.34 -24.76 -8.24
N LYS A 124 -8.42 -25.45 -7.11
CA LYS A 124 -8.45 -26.93 -7.06
C LYS A 124 -9.63 -27.48 -7.86
N TRP A 125 -10.81 -26.88 -7.71
CA TRP A 125 -11.99 -27.24 -8.49
C TRP A 125 -11.77 -27.02 -9.98
N TYR A 126 -11.15 -25.90 -10.37
CA TYR A 126 -10.83 -25.64 -11.77
C TYR A 126 -9.89 -26.70 -12.34
N VAL A 127 -8.77 -27.01 -11.65
CA VAL A 127 -7.81 -28.03 -12.10
C VAL A 127 -8.48 -29.39 -12.21
N TYR A 128 -9.29 -29.77 -11.22
CA TYR A 128 -10.03 -31.02 -11.26
C TYR A 128 -10.97 -31.06 -12.48
N THR A 129 -11.75 -30.01 -12.70
CA THR A 129 -12.72 -29.94 -13.80
C THR A 129 -12.02 -29.97 -15.15
N ASP A 130 -10.90 -29.26 -15.28
CA ASP A 130 -10.09 -29.24 -16.50
C ASP A 130 -9.51 -30.62 -16.85
N MET A 131 -9.14 -31.42 -15.85
CA MET A 131 -8.62 -32.77 -16.08
C MET A 131 -9.72 -33.83 -16.32
N ASN A 132 -10.88 -33.68 -15.69
CA ASN A 132 -11.87 -34.77 -15.59
C ASN A 132 -13.13 -34.56 -16.45
N VAL A 133 -13.31 -33.39 -17.07
CA VAL A 133 -14.49 -33.10 -17.90
C VAL A 133 -14.09 -33.02 -19.37
N ALA A 134 -14.64 -33.94 -20.19
CA ALA A 134 -14.34 -34.03 -21.62
C ALA A 134 -15.02 -32.90 -22.44
N ASN A 135 -16.27 -32.57 -22.12
CA ASN A 135 -16.99 -31.47 -22.76
C ASN A 135 -17.02 -30.25 -21.82
N LYS A 136 -16.16 -29.28 -22.10
CA LYS A 136 -15.99 -28.10 -21.24
C LYS A 136 -16.83 -26.89 -21.71
N GLY A 137 -17.61 -27.05 -22.78
CA GLY A 137 -18.45 -26.01 -23.37
C GLY A 137 -17.67 -24.80 -23.90
N ASP A 138 -18.40 -23.76 -24.32
CA ASP A 138 -17.86 -22.58 -25.00
C ASP A 138 -16.97 -21.69 -24.12
N LEU A 139 -17.02 -21.88 -22.80
CA LEU A 139 -16.30 -21.07 -21.82
C LEU A 139 -14.93 -21.62 -21.44
N ALA A 140 -14.57 -22.81 -21.93
CA ALA A 140 -13.34 -23.51 -21.59
C ALA A 140 -12.46 -23.83 -22.82
N GLY A 141 -11.26 -24.34 -22.57
CA GLY A 141 -10.18 -24.47 -23.57
C GLY A 141 -9.10 -23.40 -23.39
N ALA A 142 -8.01 -23.51 -24.16
CA ALA A 142 -6.79 -22.69 -23.99
C ALA A 142 -7.02 -21.17 -24.12
N GLN A 143 -8.14 -20.74 -24.70
CA GLN A 143 -8.53 -19.33 -24.85
C GLN A 143 -9.90 -18.99 -24.22
N GLY A 144 -10.50 -19.93 -23.49
CA GLY A 144 -11.82 -19.75 -22.87
C GLY A 144 -11.82 -18.73 -21.72
N GLN A 145 -12.98 -18.12 -21.46
CA GLN A 145 -13.14 -17.10 -20.41
C GLN A 145 -12.81 -17.64 -19.01
N LEU A 146 -13.11 -18.92 -18.73
CA LEU A 146 -12.75 -19.56 -17.46
C LEU A 146 -11.24 -19.73 -17.29
N HIS A 147 -10.52 -19.97 -18.39
CA HIS A 147 -9.06 -20.04 -18.38
C HIS A 147 -8.43 -18.68 -18.07
N ARG A 148 -8.95 -17.60 -18.68
CA ARG A 148 -8.54 -16.22 -18.38
C ARG A 148 -8.83 -15.84 -16.93
N LEU A 149 -10.02 -16.16 -16.44
CA LEU A 149 -10.40 -15.95 -15.04
C LEU A 149 -9.43 -16.67 -14.09
N MET A 150 -8.98 -17.87 -14.46
CA MET A 150 -8.02 -18.62 -13.66
C MET A 150 -6.62 -18.01 -13.62
N HIS A 151 -6.17 -17.41 -14.73
CA HIS A 151 -4.92 -16.63 -14.70
C HIS A 151 -5.03 -15.40 -13.80
N LEU A 152 -6.14 -14.66 -13.89
CA LEU A 152 -6.39 -13.52 -12.99
C LEU A 152 -6.44 -13.96 -11.52
N LEU A 153 -7.09 -15.08 -11.22
CA LEU A 153 -7.11 -15.65 -9.87
C LEU A 153 -5.70 -15.98 -9.38
N ARG A 154 -4.88 -16.63 -10.21
CA ARG A 154 -3.49 -16.97 -9.88
C ARG A 154 -2.63 -15.73 -9.68
N ASP A 155 -2.83 -14.67 -10.46
CA ASP A 155 -2.15 -13.40 -10.29
C ASP A 155 -2.48 -12.77 -8.93
N GLU A 156 -3.75 -12.81 -8.53
CA GLU A 156 -4.15 -12.34 -7.20
C GLU A 156 -3.61 -13.21 -6.06
N MET A 157 -3.61 -14.54 -6.24
CA MET A 157 -3.00 -15.44 -5.25
C MET A 157 -1.49 -15.18 -5.11
N ARG A 158 -0.79 -14.87 -6.21
CA ARG A 158 0.62 -14.47 -6.19
C ARG A 158 0.83 -13.13 -5.50
N ARG A 159 0.02 -12.12 -5.81
CA ARG A 159 0.06 -10.81 -5.11
C ARG A 159 -0.14 -10.98 -3.61
N ALA A 160 -1.06 -11.85 -3.22
CA ALA A 160 -1.32 -12.20 -1.82
C ALA A 160 -0.22 -13.07 -1.16
N GLY A 161 0.88 -13.37 -1.85
CA GLY A 161 2.00 -14.16 -1.33
C GLY A 161 1.63 -15.60 -1.01
N MET A 162 0.63 -16.18 -1.70
CA MET A 162 0.21 -17.57 -1.49
C MET A 162 1.09 -18.56 -2.29
N ARG A 163 1.89 -18.06 -3.25
CA ARG A 163 2.77 -18.84 -4.13
C ARG A 163 4.01 -18.06 -4.52
#